data_AF-A0A2P8GX19-F1
#
_entry.id   AF-A0A2P8GX19-F1
#
_cell.length_a   1.000
_cell.length_b   1.000
_cell.length_c   1.000
_cell.angle_alpha   90.00
_cell.angle_beta   90.00
_cell.angle_gamma   90.00
#
_symmetry.space_group_name_H-M   'P 1'
#
loop_
_entity.id
_entity.type
_entity.pdbx_description
1 polymer ?
#
loop_
_entity_poly.entity_id
_entity_poly.type
_entity_poly.pdbx_seq_one_letter_code
_entity_poly.pdbx_strand_id
1 'polypeptide(L)'
;MTDVLADRCEQLRQTVLELTQAVIESLGAPAKLSRVVPMISQIRSVVYLGADGIDDPAYIAWVRGAAANLDRMEEAALAGDAKATHAAFADQQSGVALLGTACAGKPGW
;
A
#
# COMPACT_ATOMS: atom_id res chain seq x y z
N MET A 1 20.39 3.68 -17.44
CA MET A 1 19.55 4.36 -16.44
C MET A 1 18.48 3.36 -16.04
N THR A 2 18.49 2.94 -14.78
CA THR A 2 17.44 2.07 -14.25
C THR A 2 16.18 2.90 -14.03
N ASP A 3 15.02 2.38 -14.43
CA ASP A 3 13.73 3.02 -14.18
C ASP A 3 13.39 2.83 -12.69
N VAL A 4 13.68 3.85 -11.87
CA VAL A 4 13.51 3.80 -10.41
C VAL A 4 12.04 3.55 -10.04
N LEU A 5 11.09 4.08 -10.81
CA LEU A 5 9.67 3.83 -10.58
C LEU A 5 9.34 2.36 -10.83
N ALA A 6 9.84 1.77 -11.92
CA ALA A 6 9.64 0.34 -12.18
C ALA A 6 10.20 -0.53 -11.04
N ASP A 7 11.37 -0.18 -10.50
CA ASP A 7 11.96 -0.89 -9.36
C ASP A 7 11.09 -0.78 -8.09
N ARG A 8 10.51 0.40 -7.82
CA ARG A 8 9.59 0.60 -6.68
C ARG A 8 8.31 -0.21 -6.85
N CYS A 9 7.74 -0.19 -8.06
CA CYS A 9 6.54 -0.96 -8.37
C CYS A 9 6.79 -2.46 -8.24
N GLU A 10 7.94 -2.98 -8.69
CA GLU A 10 8.25 -4.41 -8.51
C GLU A 10 8.46 -4.77 -7.04
N GLN A 11 9.16 -3.93 -6.26
CA GLN A 11 9.34 -4.15 -4.81
C GLN A 11 8.00 -4.20 -4.05
N LEU A 12 7.01 -3.41 -4.47
CA LEU A 12 5.71 -3.33 -3.82
C LEU A 12 4.73 -4.42 -4.28
N ARG A 13 4.89 -4.93 -5.50
CA ARG A 13 3.89 -5.76 -6.20
C ARG A 13 3.40 -6.93 -5.36
N GLN A 14 4.32 -7.76 -4.89
CA GLN A 14 3.95 -8.98 -4.16
C GLN A 14 3.24 -8.66 -2.84
N THR A 15 3.80 -7.74 -2.06
CA THR A 15 3.20 -7.32 -0.78
C THR A 15 1.83 -6.69 -0.97
N VAL A 16 1.62 -5.90 -2.01
CA VAL A 16 0.32 -5.26 -2.30
C VAL A 16 -0.74 -6.28 -2.71
N LEU A 17 -0.37 -7.31 -3.48
CA LEU A 17 -1.28 -8.41 -3.82
C LEU A 17 -1.69 -9.20 -2.56
N GLU A 18 -0.74 -9.55 -1.71
CA GLU A 18 -1.00 -10.25 -0.45
C GLU A 18 -1.83 -9.41 0.52
N LEU A 19 -1.55 -8.10 0.58
CA LEU A 19 -2.31 -7.15 1.40
C LEU A 19 -3.76 -7.07 0.92
N THR A 20 -3.97 -6.94 -0.39
CA THR A 20 -5.30 -6.91 -1.00
C THR A 20 -6.11 -8.14 -0.60
N GLN A 21 -5.50 -9.33 -0.71
CA GLN A 21 -6.14 -10.57 -0.29
C GLN A 21 -6.48 -10.57 1.20
N ALA A 22 -5.54 -10.21 2.08
CA ALA A 22 -5.76 -10.21 3.52
C ALA A 22 -6.84 -9.22 3.96
N VAL A 23 -6.88 -8.03 3.36
CA VAL A 23 -7.91 -7.01 3.63
C VAL A 23 -9.29 -7.52 3.21
N ILE A 24 -9.43 -8.10 2.02
CA ILE A 24 -10.71 -8.67 1.55
C ILE A 24 -11.15 -9.83 2.45
N GLU A 25 -10.26 -10.77 2.77
CA GLU A 25 -10.56 -11.90 3.67
C GLU A 25 -10.99 -11.41 5.06
N SER A 26 -10.40 -10.32 5.56
CA SER A 26 -10.69 -9.80 6.90
C SER A 26 -12.12 -9.29 7.08
N LEU A 27 -12.80 -8.89 6.00
CA LEU A 27 -14.19 -8.45 6.04
C LEU A 27 -15.14 -9.58 6.47
N GLY A 28 -14.82 -10.83 6.13
CA GLY A 28 -15.57 -12.02 6.55
C GLY A 28 -14.91 -12.81 7.69
N ALA A 29 -13.62 -12.58 7.94
CA ALA A 29 -12.84 -13.29 8.96
C ALA A 29 -11.86 -12.34 9.68
N PRO A 30 -12.31 -11.59 10.71
CA PRO A 30 -11.50 -10.57 11.37
C PRO A 30 -10.14 -11.06 11.91
N ALA A 31 -10.02 -12.33 12.28
CA ALA A 31 -8.75 -12.94 12.69
C ALA A 31 -7.63 -12.81 11.64
N LYS A 32 -7.98 -12.62 10.36
CA LYS A 32 -7.04 -12.40 9.25
C LYS A 32 -6.37 -11.03 9.28
N LEU A 33 -6.87 -10.06 10.07
CA LEU A 33 -6.22 -8.75 10.25
C LEU A 33 -4.81 -8.86 10.82
N SER A 34 -4.51 -9.92 11.57
CA SER A 34 -3.16 -10.23 12.05
C SER A 34 -2.12 -10.34 10.92
N ARG A 35 -2.55 -10.63 9.69
CA ARG A 35 -1.67 -10.70 8.50
C ARG A 35 -1.35 -9.31 7.94
N VAL A 36 -2.18 -8.30 8.19
CA VAL A 36 -2.07 -6.95 7.60
C VAL A 36 -0.86 -6.19 8.15
N VAL A 37 -0.65 -6.21 9.46
CA VAL A 37 0.40 -5.42 10.13
C VAL A 37 1.83 -5.72 9.61
N PRO A 38 2.26 -6.99 9.44
CA PRO A 38 3.56 -7.29 8.84
C PRO A 38 3.74 -6.74 7.41
N MET A 39 2.67 -6.72 6.61
CA MET A 39 2.71 -6.21 5.23
C MET A 39 2.81 -4.69 5.19
N ILE A 40 2.15 -4.00 6.11
CA ILE A 40 2.30 -2.55 6.27
C ILE A 40 3.76 -2.18 6.49
N SER A 41 4.49 -2.92 7.34
CA SER A 41 5.92 -2.67 7.57
C SER A 41 6.77 -2.82 6.31
N GLN A 42 6.45 -3.78 5.43
CA GLN A 42 7.16 -3.97 4.17
C GLN A 42 6.91 -2.80 3.21
N ILE A 43 5.65 -2.37 3.06
CA ILE A 43 5.30 -1.20 2.23
C ILE A 43 5.97 0.07 2.77
N ARG A 44 5.98 0.24 4.10
CA ARG A 44 6.59 1.40 4.77
C ARG A 44 8.07 1.53 4.42
N SER A 45 8.80 0.41 4.27
CA SER A 45 10.21 0.43 3.86
C SER A 45 10.43 1.08 2.49
N VAL A 46 9.49 0.90 1.55
CA VAL A 46 9.53 1.51 0.22
C VAL A 46 9.11 2.97 0.29
N VAL A 47 8.09 3.30 1.08
CA VAL A 47 7.64 4.68 1.31
C VAL A 47 8.76 5.54 1.89
N TYR A 48 9.60 4.99 2.78
CA TYR A 48 10.76 5.69 3.35
C TYR A 48 11.82 6.08 2.31
N LEU A 49 11.87 5.40 1.15
CA LEU A 49 12.78 5.76 0.07
C LEU A 49 12.32 7.03 -0.67
N GLY A 50 11.13 7.54 -0.39
CA GLY A 50 10.57 8.74 -1.00
C GLY A 50 10.39 8.61 -2.52
N ALA A 51 10.40 9.75 -3.20
CA ALA A 51 10.27 9.85 -4.66
C ALA A 51 11.59 10.26 -5.34
N ASP A 52 12.74 10.07 -4.68
CA ASP A 52 14.03 10.44 -5.24
C ASP A 52 14.28 9.69 -6.56
N GLY A 53 14.46 10.44 -7.65
CA GLY A 53 14.65 9.89 -9.00
C GLY A 53 13.36 9.43 -9.70
N ILE A 54 12.18 9.83 -9.20
CA ILE A 54 10.87 9.52 -9.78
C ILE A 54 10.11 10.83 -10.04
N ASP A 55 9.81 11.10 -11.33
CA ASP A 55 9.05 12.29 -11.76
C ASP A 55 7.56 12.01 -12.01
N ASP A 56 7.06 10.82 -11.64
CA ASP A 56 5.65 10.46 -11.81
C ASP A 56 4.75 11.18 -10.79
N PRO A 57 3.79 12.02 -11.23
CA PRO A 57 2.96 12.79 -10.32
C PRO A 57 2.09 11.94 -9.39
N ALA A 58 1.62 10.77 -9.85
CA ALA A 58 0.79 9.89 -9.05
C ALA A 58 1.60 9.20 -7.95
N TYR A 59 2.83 8.78 -8.25
CA TYR A 59 3.75 8.23 -7.25
C TYR A 59 4.13 9.27 -6.19
N ILE A 60 4.47 10.50 -6.63
CA ILE A 60 4.80 11.61 -5.72
C ILE A 60 3.61 11.94 -4.81
N ALA A 61 2.39 11.96 -5.36
CA ALA A 61 1.18 12.18 -4.57
C ALA A 61 0.94 11.04 -3.57
N TRP A 62 1.08 9.80 -4.01
CA TRP A 62 0.93 8.62 -3.16
C TRP A 62 1.91 8.62 -2.00
N VAL A 63 3.22 8.78 -2.26
CA VAL A 63 4.24 8.68 -1.20
C VAL A 63 4.09 9.76 -0.12
N ARG A 64 3.58 10.95 -0.50
CA ARG A 64 3.29 12.04 0.46
C ARG A 64 2.18 11.68 1.45
N GLY A 65 1.17 10.92 1.03
CA GLY A 65 0.06 10.50 1.86
C GLY A 65 0.21 9.10 2.48
N ALA A 66 1.06 8.26 1.89
CA ALA A 66 1.13 6.83 2.18
C ALA A 66 1.49 6.56 3.64
N ALA A 67 2.46 7.27 4.22
CA ALA A 67 2.89 7.04 5.62
C ALA A 67 1.72 7.20 6.61
N ALA A 68 1.02 8.33 6.58
CA ALA A 68 -0.12 8.59 7.44
C ALA A 68 -1.31 7.66 7.17
N ASN A 69 -1.46 7.14 5.95
CA ASN A 69 -2.49 6.16 5.63
C ASN A 69 -2.14 4.75 6.14
N LEU A 70 -0.87 4.35 6.05
CA LEU A 70 -0.37 3.10 6.61
C LEU A 70 -0.50 3.08 8.13
N ASP A 71 -0.23 4.20 8.81
CA ASP A 71 -0.44 4.33 10.26
C ASP A 71 -1.92 4.11 10.63
N ARG A 72 -2.85 4.79 9.93
CA ARG A 72 -4.30 4.60 10.11
C ARG A 72 -4.75 3.15 9.84
N MET A 73 -4.18 2.51 8.83
CA MET A 73 -4.48 1.11 8.50
C MET A 73 -3.96 0.16 9.58
N GLU A 74 -2.76 0.42 10.10
CA GLU A 74 -2.16 -0.37 11.18
C GLU A 74 -2.96 -0.24 12.47
N GLU A 75 -3.34 0.97 12.86
CA GLU A 75 -4.20 1.23 14.02
C GLU A 75 -5.55 0.49 13.91
N ALA A 76 -6.20 0.57 12.74
CA ALA A 76 -7.45 -0.14 12.48
C ALA A 76 -7.30 -1.66 12.55
N ALA A 77 -6.23 -2.21 11.96
CA ALA A 77 -5.96 -3.64 11.98
C ALA A 77 -5.69 -4.15 13.41
N LEU A 78 -4.93 -3.39 14.21
CA LEU A 78 -4.65 -3.70 15.62
C LEU A 78 -5.89 -3.60 16.50
N ALA A 79 -6.81 -2.69 16.19
CA ALA A 79 -8.11 -2.58 16.87
C ALA A 79 -9.13 -3.67 16.45
N GLY A 80 -8.80 -4.51 15.46
CA GLY A 80 -9.72 -5.50 14.92
C GLY A 80 -10.81 -4.92 14.02
N ASP A 81 -10.67 -3.66 13.59
CA ASP A 81 -11.64 -2.97 12.73
C ASP A 81 -11.36 -3.24 11.25
N ALA A 82 -11.94 -4.32 10.74
CA ALA A 82 -11.81 -4.71 9.34
C ALA A 82 -12.39 -3.66 8.37
N LYS A 83 -13.42 -2.92 8.79
CA LYS A 83 -14.06 -1.90 7.95
C LYS A 83 -13.16 -0.68 7.82
N ALA A 84 -12.59 -0.19 8.92
CA ALA A 84 -11.64 0.90 8.89
C ALA A 84 -10.35 0.51 8.16
N THR A 85 -9.87 -0.73 8.35
CA THR A 85 -8.71 -1.26 7.62
C THR A 85 -8.96 -1.24 6.11
N HIS A 86 -10.11 -1.75 5.66
CA HIS A 86 -10.51 -1.71 4.25
C HIS A 86 -10.68 -0.28 3.73
N ALA A 87 -11.25 0.63 4.53
CA ALA A 87 -11.42 2.03 4.14
C ALA A 87 -10.07 2.73 3.89
N ALA A 88 -9.08 2.52 4.77
CA ALA A 88 -7.72 3.03 4.57
C ALA A 88 -7.05 2.40 3.33
N PHE A 89 -7.28 1.10 3.10
CA PHE A 89 -6.73 0.39 1.94
C PHE A 89 -7.26 0.94 0.62
N ALA A 90 -8.57 1.18 0.54
CA ALA A 90 -9.27 1.66 -0.64
C ALA A 90 -9.21 3.20 -0.84
N ASP A 91 -8.49 3.90 0.03
CA ASP A 91 -8.34 5.35 -0.04
C ASP A 91 -7.74 5.80 -1.37
N GLN A 92 -8.42 6.73 -2.04
CA GLN A 92 -8.08 7.15 -3.41
C GLN A 92 -6.90 8.13 -3.48
N GLN A 93 -6.46 8.67 -2.34
CA GLN A 93 -5.41 9.69 -2.28
C GLN A 93 -4.09 9.15 -1.71
N SER A 94 -4.14 8.06 -0.96
CA SER A 94 -3.01 7.57 -0.17
C SER A 94 -3.02 6.04 0.03
N GLY A 95 -4.09 5.37 -0.41
CA GLY A 95 -4.21 3.92 -0.40
C GLY A 95 -3.59 3.27 -1.62
N VAL A 96 -3.83 1.96 -1.75
CA VAL A 96 -3.29 1.12 -2.83
C VAL A 96 -3.86 1.52 -4.19
N ALA A 97 -5.06 2.14 -4.23
CA ALA A 97 -5.68 2.60 -5.46
C ALA A 97 -4.82 3.64 -6.22
N LEU A 98 -4.25 4.61 -5.50
CA LEU A 98 -3.39 5.62 -6.13
C LEU A 98 -2.05 5.03 -6.57
N LEU A 99 -1.51 4.08 -5.81
CA LEU A 99 -0.32 3.33 -6.18
C LEU A 99 -0.53 2.53 -7.47
N GLY A 100 -1.71 1.91 -7.65
CA GLY A 100 -2.08 1.25 -8.90
C GLY A 100 -2.04 2.19 -10.11
N THR A 101 -2.51 3.43 -9.95
CA THR A 101 -2.39 4.47 -10.98
C THR A 101 -0.92 4.80 -11.29
N ALA A 102 -0.09 4.96 -10.26
CA ALA A 102 1.33 5.29 -10.41
C ALA A 102 2.14 4.17 -11.09
N CYS A 103 1.78 2.91 -10.84
CA CYS A 103 2.44 1.74 -11.40
C CYS A 103 1.77 1.21 -12.69
N ALA A 104 0.76 1.91 -13.22
CA ALA A 104 0.05 1.49 -14.41
C ALA A 104 1.01 1.29 -15.60
N GLY A 105 0.91 0.12 -16.25
CA GLY A 105 1.79 -0.25 -17.36
C GLY A 105 3.14 -0.86 -16.94
N LYS A 106 3.40 -1.03 -15.64
CA LYS A 106 4.50 -1.88 -15.15
C LYS A 106 4.01 -3.34 -15.05
N PRO A 107 4.91 -4.34 -15.23
CA PRO A 107 4.52 -5.75 -15.13
C PRO A 107 3.82 -6.07 -13.80
N GLY A 108 2.62 -6.65 -13.88
CA GLY A 108 1.85 -7.11 -12.71
C GLY A 108 1.09 -6.04 -11.94
N TRP A 109 0.88 -4.85 -12.53
CA TRP A 109 0.06 -3.74 -12.02
C TRP A 109 -1.11 -3.42 -12.95
#